data_AF-A0A662ULU9-F1
#
_entry.id   AF-A0A662ULU9-F1
#
_cell.length_a   1.000
_cell.length_b   1.000
_cell.length_c   1.000
_cell.angle_alpha   90.00
_cell.angle_beta   90.00
_cell.angle_gamma   90.00
#
_symmetry.space_group_name_H-M   'P 1'
#
loop_
_entity.id
_entity.type
_entity.pdbx_description
1 polymer ?
#
loop_
_entity_poly.entity_id
_entity_poly.type
_entity_poly.pdbx_seq_one_letter_code
_entity_poly.pdbx_strand_id
1 'polypeptide(L)'
;MLASSTAFGIYIVVSRDIAYNRLEDQYQFVMLLVALENIPSIFSVAAGGLGDVIGRRKLVLIGALSSLPLLLMGYLPVNLLPLLAGAFITLWTIGSPSVTGALLDATSSSGLQYSFYAMFGSIGWGIGGLLGGVLLGLGSKSIPFTVASIVILLGFLTAYAFYPSHAVGKSASFRDVGNGIQKVSWIFITITLLFMGVTMLYGSFAIKLRGIVGSPELFGLVYTALPAITGSIVRPFSGILS
;
A
#
# COMPACT_ATOMS: atom_id res chain seq x y z
N MET A 1 -7.87 -5.31 2.08
CA MET A 1 -7.66 -3.94 1.58
C MET A 1 -7.78 -2.87 2.66
N LEU A 2 -8.89 -2.80 3.43
CA LEU A 2 -9.13 -1.74 4.42
C LEU A 2 -7.92 -1.51 5.34
N ALA A 3 -7.53 -2.53 6.10
CA ALA A 3 -6.42 -2.45 7.06
C ALA A 3 -5.08 -2.07 6.41
N SER A 4 -4.71 -2.70 5.29
CA SER A 4 -3.47 -2.37 4.59
C SER A 4 -3.44 -0.93 4.10
N SER A 5 -4.57 -0.43 3.57
CA SER A 5 -4.67 0.96 3.11
C SER A 5 -4.72 1.95 4.28
N THR A 6 -5.29 1.58 5.42
CA THR A 6 -5.23 2.38 6.66
C THR A 6 -3.81 2.50 7.18
N ALA A 7 -3.07 1.40 7.29
CA ALA A 7 -1.66 1.44 7.69
C ALA A 7 -0.83 2.30 6.72
N PHE A 8 -1.07 2.18 5.41
CA PHE A 8 -0.40 2.98 4.40
C PHE A 8 -0.76 4.47 4.51
N GLY A 9 -2.02 4.81 4.76
CA GLY A 9 -2.45 6.20 4.97
C GLY A 9 -1.78 6.85 6.18
N ILE A 10 -1.69 6.12 7.31
CA ILE A 10 -0.97 6.57 8.51
C ILE A 10 0.50 6.82 8.16
N TYR A 11 1.15 5.83 7.56
CA TYR A 11 2.55 5.87 7.17
C TYR A 11 2.87 7.06 6.26
N ILE A 12 2.05 7.31 5.24
CA ILE A 12 2.29 8.39 4.27
C ILE A 12 2.15 9.76 4.95
N VAL A 13 1.09 9.99 5.72
CA VAL A 13 0.92 11.28 6.41
C VAL A 13 2.07 11.59 7.34
N VAL A 14 2.48 10.60 8.14
CA VAL A 14 3.53 10.75 9.15
C VAL A 14 4.91 10.91 8.52
N SER A 15 5.25 10.10 7.52
CA SER A 15 6.54 10.19 6.82
C SER A 15 6.73 11.54 6.11
N ARG A 16 5.66 12.08 5.52
CA ARG A 16 5.70 13.40 4.83
C ARG A 16 5.78 14.55 5.82
N ASP A 17 5.07 14.48 6.94
CA ASP A 17 5.19 15.47 8.01
C ASP A 17 6.62 15.49 8.60
N ILE A 18 7.19 14.32 8.88
CA ILE A 18 8.57 14.19 9.38
C ILE A 18 9.55 14.79 8.37
N ALA A 19 9.40 14.46 7.09
CA ALA A 19 10.27 14.99 6.04
C ALA A 19 10.18 16.52 5.97
N TYR A 20 8.98 17.08 6.05
CA TYR A 20 8.76 18.53 6.02
C TYR A 20 9.31 19.25 7.26
N ASN A 21 9.14 18.70 8.46
CA ASN A 21 9.47 19.41 9.70
C ASN A 21 10.90 19.18 10.21
N ARG A 22 11.58 18.10 9.79
CA ARG A 22 12.83 17.64 10.43
C ARG A 22 14.03 17.54 9.50
N LEU A 23 13.87 17.83 8.22
CA LEU A 23 14.95 17.74 7.23
C LEU A 23 15.08 19.04 6.47
N GLU A 24 16.30 19.42 6.13
CA GLU A 24 16.58 20.57 5.27
C GLU A 24 16.34 20.19 3.80
N ASP A 25 16.76 18.98 3.39
CA ASP A 25 16.59 18.45 2.03
C ASP A 25 15.26 17.68 1.82
N GLN A 26 14.16 18.33 2.19
CA GLN A 26 12.81 17.73 2.27
C GLN A 26 12.38 17.04 0.96
N TYR A 27 12.60 17.72 -0.17
CA TYR A 27 12.20 17.21 -1.49
C TYR A 27 13.04 16.00 -1.90
N GLN A 28 14.37 16.05 -1.74
CA GLN A 28 15.23 14.92 -2.10
C GLN A 28 14.92 13.69 -1.26
N PHE A 29 14.70 13.89 0.04
CA PHE A 29 14.31 12.82 0.93
C PHE A 29 12.97 12.20 0.54
N VAL A 30 11.95 13.01 0.27
CA VAL A 30 10.64 12.50 -0.19
C VAL A 30 10.75 11.82 -1.55
N MET A 31 11.58 12.31 -2.47
CA MET A 31 11.78 11.67 -3.77
C MET A 31 12.42 10.29 -3.62
N LEU A 32 13.44 10.14 -2.75
CA LEU A 32 14.04 8.85 -2.45
C LEU A 32 13.02 7.90 -1.80
N LEU A 33 12.22 8.43 -0.87
CA LEU A 33 11.21 7.66 -0.16
C LEU A 33 10.10 7.20 -1.11
N VAL A 34 9.62 8.06 -2.00
CA VAL A 34 8.68 7.71 -3.10
C VAL A 34 9.30 6.67 -4.04
N ALA A 35 10.58 6.81 -4.41
CA ALA A 35 11.23 5.82 -5.26
C ALA A 35 11.24 4.42 -4.60
N LEU A 36 11.63 4.34 -3.34
CA LEU A 36 11.66 3.08 -2.58
C LEU A 36 10.26 2.52 -2.27
N GLU A 37 9.23 3.36 -2.22
CA GLU A 37 7.83 2.91 -2.16
C GLU A 37 7.34 2.31 -3.47
N ASN A 38 7.87 2.72 -4.62
CA ASN A 38 7.32 2.33 -5.92
C ASN A 38 8.11 1.21 -6.59
N ILE A 39 9.44 1.17 -6.46
CA ILE A 39 10.29 0.15 -7.10
C ILE A 39 9.83 -1.28 -6.76
N PRO A 40 9.54 -1.66 -5.51
CA PRO A 40 9.13 -3.04 -5.22
C PRO A 40 7.80 -3.39 -5.87
N SER A 41 6.88 -2.41 -6.02
CA SER A 41 5.56 -2.61 -6.63
C SER A 41 5.64 -3.03 -8.10
N ILE A 42 6.73 -2.71 -8.80
CA ILE A 42 7.00 -3.18 -10.17
C ILE A 42 7.16 -4.71 -10.19
N PHE A 43 7.65 -5.30 -9.10
CA PHE A 43 7.80 -6.75 -8.99
C PHE A 43 6.54 -7.46 -8.49
N SER A 44 5.41 -6.74 -8.34
CA SER A 44 4.13 -7.32 -7.86
C SER A 44 3.61 -8.46 -8.74
N VAL A 45 3.83 -8.40 -10.07
CA VAL A 45 3.43 -9.48 -10.98
C VAL A 45 4.26 -10.73 -10.74
N ALA A 46 5.58 -10.57 -10.55
CA ALA A 46 6.46 -11.68 -10.21
C ALA A 46 6.10 -12.27 -8.84
N ALA A 47 5.79 -11.43 -7.85
CA ALA A 47 5.31 -11.87 -6.54
C ALA A 47 3.98 -12.63 -6.60
N GLY A 48 3.03 -12.16 -7.42
CA GLY A 48 1.77 -12.87 -7.67
C GLY A 48 2.00 -14.24 -8.30
N GLY A 49 2.84 -14.30 -9.34
CA GLY A 49 3.22 -15.55 -9.99
C GLY A 49 3.96 -16.52 -9.07
N LEU A 50 4.84 -16.02 -8.20
CA LEU A 50 5.43 -16.84 -7.12
C LEU A 50 4.33 -17.43 -6.23
N GLY A 51 3.31 -16.65 -5.88
CA GLY A 51 2.17 -17.13 -5.11
C GLY A 51 1.45 -18.31 -5.75
N ASP A 52 1.34 -18.30 -7.08
CA ASP A 52 0.72 -19.40 -7.84
C ASP A 52 1.57 -20.68 -7.83
N VAL A 53 2.89 -20.56 -7.67
CA VAL A 53 3.84 -21.68 -7.64
C VAL A 53 4.03 -22.23 -6.22
N ILE A 54 4.40 -21.38 -5.26
CA ILE A 54 4.80 -21.81 -3.90
C ILE A 54 3.62 -21.88 -2.91
N GLY A 55 2.49 -21.31 -3.31
CA GLY A 55 1.26 -21.25 -2.54
C GLY A 55 0.98 -19.85 -2.00
N ARG A 56 -0.09 -19.22 -2.51
CA ARG A 56 -0.49 -17.85 -2.21
C ARG A 56 -0.69 -17.62 -0.70
N ARG A 57 -1.26 -18.59 0.01
CA ARG A 57 -1.47 -18.51 1.47
C ARG A 57 -0.16 -18.32 2.26
N LYS A 58 0.95 -18.93 1.82
CA LYS A 58 2.26 -18.75 2.48
C LYS A 58 2.80 -17.34 2.25
N LEU A 59 2.61 -16.78 1.06
CA LEU A 59 3.02 -15.41 0.76
C LEU A 59 2.26 -14.37 1.57
N VAL A 60 1.00 -14.62 1.94
CA VAL A 60 0.26 -13.75 2.88
C VAL A 60 0.98 -13.63 4.22
N LEU A 61 1.59 -14.71 4.75
CA LEU A 61 2.39 -14.65 5.98
C LEU A 61 3.67 -13.83 5.80
N ILE A 62 4.32 -13.92 4.63
CA ILE A 62 5.47 -13.05 4.32
C ILE A 62 5.02 -11.59 4.29
N GLY A 63 3.84 -11.31 3.73
CA GLY A 63 3.21 -9.99 3.78
C GLY A 63 3.02 -9.48 5.21
N ALA A 64 2.65 -10.33 6.16
CA ALA A 64 2.49 -9.95 7.57
C ALA A 64 3.79 -9.41 8.19
N LEU A 65 4.96 -9.85 7.72
CA LEU A 65 6.26 -9.36 8.18
C LEU A 65 6.52 -7.89 7.81
N SER A 66 5.76 -7.32 6.87
CA SER A 66 5.79 -5.88 6.56
C SER A 66 5.48 -4.99 7.78
N SER A 67 4.81 -5.55 8.79
CA SER A 67 4.60 -4.88 10.08
C SER A 67 5.90 -4.55 10.81
N LEU A 68 6.99 -5.32 10.62
CA LEU A 68 8.25 -5.14 11.34
C LEU A 68 9.02 -3.87 10.89
N PRO A 69 9.32 -3.66 9.59
CA PRO A 69 9.92 -2.39 9.16
C PRO A 69 9.07 -1.18 9.56
N LEU A 70 7.74 -1.31 9.48
CA LEU A 70 6.81 -0.26 9.85
C LEU A 70 6.91 0.09 11.35
N LEU A 71 7.01 -0.91 12.23
CA LEU A 71 7.26 -0.70 13.66
C LEU A 71 8.61 0.00 13.89
N LEU A 72 9.66 -0.48 13.23
CA LEU A 72 11.02 0.05 13.37
C LEU A 72 11.13 1.52 12.96
N MET A 73 10.31 2.00 12.01
CA MET A 73 10.25 3.43 11.65
C MET A 73 9.92 4.34 12.86
N GLY A 74 9.17 3.80 13.83
CA GLY A 74 8.83 4.48 15.07
C GLY A 74 10.01 4.73 16.00
N TYR A 75 11.01 3.84 15.98
CA TYR A 75 12.07 3.80 16.99
C TYR A 75 13.47 4.08 16.43
N LEU A 76 13.69 3.89 15.13
CA LEU A 76 14.98 4.13 14.50
C LEU A 76 15.14 5.57 13.99
N PRO A 77 16.38 6.04 13.74
CA PRO A 77 16.65 7.36 13.18
C PRO A 77 15.89 7.67 11.87
N VAL A 78 15.56 8.94 11.65
CA VAL A 78 14.74 9.41 10.50
C VAL A 78 15.42 9.15 9.15
N ASN A 79 16.74 9.22 9.08
CA ASN A 79 17.51 8.94 7.87
C ASN A 79 17.36 7.49 7.37
N LEU A 80 16.90 6.55 8.22
CA LEU A 80 16.63 5.16 7.83
C LEU A 80 15.20 4.95 7.28
N LEU A 81 14.31 5.94 7.36
CA LEU A 81 12.92 5.77 6.89
C LEU A 81 12.81 5.33 5.43
N PRO A 82 13.59 5.85 4.47
CA PRO A 82 13.48 5.39 3.08
C PRO A 82 13.83 3.90 2.93
N LEU A 83 14.89 3.43 3.59
CA LEU A 83 15.28 2.01 3.58
C LEU A 83 14.18 1.14 4.21
N LEU A 84 13.65 1.55 5.35
CA LEU A 84 12.56 0.84 6.02
C LEU A 84 11.28 0.85 5.17
N ALA A 85 11.02 1.91 4.40
CA ALA A 85 9.90 2.01 3.48
C ALA A 85 10.05 1.03 2.32
N GLY A 86 11.25 0.93 1.76
CA GLY A 86 11.57 -0.08 0.75
C GLY A 86 11.35 -1.50 1.27
N ALA A 87 11.83 -1.81 2.49
CA ALA A 87 11.63 -3.12 3.11
C ALA A 87 10.15 -3.41 3.38
N PHE A 88 9.43 -2.43 3.94
CA PHE A 88 7.99 -2.48 4.19
C PHE A 88 7.21 -2.81 2.89
N ILE A 89 7.45 -2.05 1.83
CA ILE A 89 6.72 -2.23 0.56
C ILE A 89 7.14 -3.48 -0.18
N THR A 90 8.40 -3.91 -0.07
CA THR A 90 8.84 -5.20 -0.62
C THR A 90 8.05 -6.35 0.00
N LEU A 91 8.00 -6.42 1.34
CA LEU A 91 7.26 -7.47 2.04
C LEU A 91 5.75 -7.39 1.74
N TRP A 92 5.19 -6.19 1.75
CA TRP A 92 3.78 -5.98 1.39
C TRP A 92 3.50 -6.44 -0.05
N THR A 93 4.37 -6.13 -1.01
CA THR A 93 4.24 -6.52 -2.43
C THR A 93 4.34 -8.02 -2.62
N ILE A 94 5.10 -8.72 -1.78
CA ILE A 94 5.14 -10.18 -1.81
C ILE A 94 3.79 -10.79 -1.41
N GLY A 95 3.16 -10.26 -0.36
CA GLY A 95 1.92 -10.84 0.19
C GLY A 95 0.61 -10.31 -0.43
N SER A 96 0.54 -9.04 -0.81
CA SER A 96 -0.72 -8.39 -1.21
C SER A 96 -1.34 -8.93 -2.51
N PRO A 97 -0.57 -9.32 -3.55
CA PRO A 97 -1.13 -9.94 -4.76
C PRO A 97 -1.78 -11.28 -4.44
N SER A 98 -1.24 -12.02 -3.46
CA SER A 98 -1.81 -13.31 -3.03
C SER A 98 -3.18 -13.17 -2.37
N VAL A 99 -3.45 -12.07 -1.66
CA VAL A 99 -4.79 -11.77 -1.13
C VAL A 99 -5.75 -11.43 -2.26
N THR A 100 -5.31 -10.57 -3.18
CA THR A 100 -6.13 -10.09 -4.30
C THR A 100 -6.44 -11.22 -5.29
N GLY A 101 -5.47 -12.06 -5.60
CA GLY A 101 -5.65 -13.23 -6.47
C GLY A 101 -6.66 -14.23 -5.88
N ALA A 102 -6.62 -14.49 -4.57
CA ALA A 102 -7.61 -15.34 -3.93
C ALA A 102 -9.02 -14.76 -3.94
N LEU A 103 -9.17 -13.43 -3.83
CA LEU A 103 -10.46 -12.78 -4.02
C LEU A 103 -10.99 -13.01 -5.43
N LEU A 104 -10.16 -12.80 -6.45
CA LEU A 104 -10.56 -12.98 -7.84
C LEU A 104 -10.94 -14.43 -8.13
N ASP A 105 -10.18 -15.41 -7.64
CA ASP A 105 -10.53 -16.82 -7.78
C ASP A 105 -11.86 -17.15 -7.10
N ALA A 106 -12.06 -16.68 -5.86
CA ALA A 106 -13.29 -16.94 -5.09
C ALA A 106 -14.53 -16.27 -5.69
N THR A 107 -14.34 -15.23 -6.51
CA THR A 107 -15.43 -14.44 -7.10
C THR A 107 -15.55 -14.63 -8.61
N SER A 108 -14.88 -15.64 -9.18
CA SER A 108 -14.84 -15.89 -10.63
C SER A 108 -14.46 -14.65 -11.44
N SER A 109 -13.48 -13.91 -10.95
CA SER A 109 -12.96 -12.67 -11.55
C SER A 109 -14.00 -11.55 -11.70
N SER A 110 -14.98 -11.48 -10.80
CA SER A 110 -15.99 -10.42 -10.82
C SER A 110 -15.38 -9.03 -10.62
N GLY A 111 -15.50 -8.17 -11.63
CA GLY A 111 -15.06 -6.77 -11.59
C GLY A 111 -15.76 -5.96 -10.48
N LEU A 112 -17.04 -6.25 -10.22
CA LEU A 112 -17.81 -5.64 -9.14
C LEU A 112 -17.25 -6.00 -7.76
N GLN A 113 -16.95 -7.28 -7.51
CA GLN A 113 -16.40 -7.71 -6.21
C GLN A 113 -14.99 -7.15 -5.97
N TYR A 114 -14.16 -7.13 -7.02
CA TYR A 114 -12.86 -6.45 -6.97
C TYR A 114 -13.02 -4.96 -6.66
N SER A 115 -14.02 -4.31 -7.26
CA SER A 115 -14.27 -2.88 -7.06
C SER A 115 -14.76 -2.55 -5.65
N PHE A 116 -15.59 -3.39 -5.03
CA PHE A 116 -15.92 -3.28 -3.61
C PHE A 116 -14.70 -3.47 -2.72
N TYR A 117 -13.88 -4.49 -3.00
CA TYR A 117 -12.61 -4.69 -2.28
C TYR A 117 -11.71 -3.46 -2.37
N ALA A 118 -11.64 -2.84 -3.54
CA ALA A 118 -10.82 -1.65 -3.78
C ALA A 118 -11.45 -0.39 -3.16
N MET A 119 -12.78 -0.29 -3.08
CA MET A 119 -13.51 0.76 -2.35
C MET A 119 -13.11 0.78 -0.88
N PHE A 120 -13.06 -0.38 -0.23
CA PHE A 120 -12.55 -0.47 1.14
C PHE A 120 -11.09 -0.04 1.25
N GLY A 121 -10.29 -0.17 0.19
CA GLY A 121 -8.96 0.43 0.13
C GLY A 121 -8.98 1.95 0.16
N SER A 122 -9.86 2.58 -0.62
CA SER A 122 -10.06 4.04 -0.58
C SER A 122 -10.51 4.51 0.80
N ILE A 123 -11.52 3.85 1.40
CA ILE A 123 -11.97 4.17 2.77
C ILE A 123 -10.81 4.02 3.76
N GLY A 124 -10.05 2.94 3.66
CA GLY A 124 -8.90 2.68 4.53
C GLY A 124 -7.85 3.76 4.42
N TRP A 125 -7.50 4.18 3.20
CA TRP A 125 -6.58 5.28 2.94
C TRP A 125 -7.00 6.59 3.61
N GLY A 126 -8.28 6.96 3.49
CA GLY A 126 -8.81 8.18 4.11
C GLY A 126 -8.81 8.13 5.63
N ILE A 127 -9.27 7.03 6.22
CA ILE A 127 -9.21 6.81 7.68
C ILE A 127 -7.75 6.84 8.15
N GLY A 128 -6.87 6.18 7.41
CA GLY A 128 -5.45 6.10 7.73
C GLY A 128 -4.78 7.45 7.80
N GLY A 129 -4.97 8.32 6.81
CA GLY A 129 -4.32 9.63 6.85
C GLY A 129 -4.88 10.55 7.93
N LEU A 130 -6.19 10.50 8.22
CA LEU A 130 -6.77 11.21 9.36
C LEU A 130 -6.17 10.74 10.69
N LEU A 131 -6.14 9.42 10.92
CA LEU A 131 -5.52 8.83 12.10
C LEU A 131 -4.04 9.18 12.19
N GLY A 132 -3.31 9.15 11.07
CA GLY A 132 -1.90 9.51 11.02
C GLY A 132 -1.64 10.93 11.52
N GLY A 133 -2.45 11.89 11.08
CA GLY A 133 -2.36 13.27 11.55
C GLY A 133 -2.62 13.39 13.06
N VAL A 134 -3.74 12.82 13.53
CA VAL A 134 -4.14 12.88 14.95
C VAL A 134 -3.13 12.19 15.86
N LEU A 135 -2.66 10.99 15.48
CA LEU A 135 -1.71 10.21 16.27
C LEU A 135 -0.33 10.90 16.34
N LEU A 136 0.05 11.64 15.30
CA LEU A 136 1.29 12.42 15.32
C LEU A 136 1.21 13.60 16.29
N GLY A 137 0.02 14.19 16.47
CA GLY A 137 -0.27 15.23 17.47
C GLY A 137 0.00 14.80 18.92
N LEU A 138 0.13 13.49 19.19
CA LEU A 138 0.50 12.95 20.51
C LEU A 138 2.00 13.09 20.84
N GLY A 139 2.79 13.69 19.95
CA GLY A 139 4.16 14.15 20.24
C GLY A 139 5.27 13.13 19.96
N SER A 140 4.95 11.89 19.62
CA SER A 140 5.95 10.86 19.24
C SER A 140 5.59 10.18 17.93
N LYS A 141 6.58 10.08 17.03
CA LYS A 141 6.44 9.30 15.79
C LYS A 141 6.28 7.79 16.05
N SER A 142 6.69 7.29 17.21
CA SER A 142 6.54 5.86 17.53
C SER A 142 5.08 5.43 17.60
N ILE A 143 4.20 6.30 18.09
CA ILE A 143 2.77 5.99 18.26
C ILE A 143 2.10 5.65 16.92
N PRO A 144 2.09 6.54 15.91
CA PRO A 144 1.42 6.23 14.65
C PRO A 144 2.05 5.03 13.93
N PHE A 145 3.37 4.87 13.95
CA PHE A 145 4.03 3.74 13.30
C PHE A 145 3.71 2.40 13.98
N THR A 146 3.61 2.36 15.32
CA THR A 146 3.15 1.19 16.06
C THR A 146 1.69 0.86 15.73
N VAL A 147 0.80 1.86 15.68
CA VAL A 147 -0.60 1.64 15.28
C VAL A 147 -0.68 1.09 13.86
N ALA A 148 0.04 1.69 12.91
CA ALA A 148 0.06 1.22 11.52
C ALA A 148 0.60 -0.23 11.42
N SER A 149 1.62 -0.56 12.21
CA SER A 149 2.21 -1.91 12.28
C SER A 149 1.19 -2.95 12.77
N ILE A 150 0.48 -2.64 13.85
CA ILE A 150 -0.59 -3.52 14.38
C ILE A 150 -1.70 -3.69 13.34
N VAL A 151 -2.16 -2.58 12.75
CA VAL A 151 -3.25 -2.61 11.76
C VAL A 151 -2.88 -3.48 10.55
N ILE A 152 -1.67 -3.34 10.01
CA ILE A 152 -1.28 -4.14 8.84
C ILE A 152 -1.04 -5.61 9.19
N LEU A 153 -0.47 -5.89 10.38
CA LEU A 153 -0.30 -7.25 10.88
C LEU A 153 -1.65 -7.95 10.99
N LEU A 154 -2.61 -7.33 11.68
CA LEU A 154 -3.96 -7.85 11.82
C LEU A 154 -4.62 -8.02 10.45
N GLY A 155 -4.45 -7.06 9.54
CA GLY A 155 -4.98 -7.16 8.17
C GLY A 155 -4.52 -8.42 7.42
N PHE A 156 -3.22 -8.74 7.46
CA PHE A 156 -2.68 -9.95 6.85
C PHE A 156 -3.07 -11.23 7.62
N LEU A 157 -3.09 -11.20 8.95
CA LEU A 157 -3.50 -12.35 9.76
C LEU A 157 -4.98 -12.69 9.56
N THR A 158 -5.86 -11.69 9.46
CA THR A 158 -7.26 -11.89 9.09
C THR A 158 -7.37 -12.49 7.69
N ALA A 159 -6.65 -11.94 6.70
CA ALA A 159 -6.64 -12.51 5.35
C ALA A 159 -6.14 -13.98 5.34
N TYR A 160 -5.14 -14.30 6.16
CA TYR A 160 -4.62 -15.66 6.30
C TYR A 160 -5.59 -16.63 7.00
N ALA A 161 -6.29 -16.15 8.03
CA ALA A 161 -7.25 -16.93 8.80
C ALA A 161 -8.48 -17.28 7.96
N PHE A 162 -8.99 -16.33 7.17
CA PHE A 162 -10.15 -16.50 6.30
C PHE A 162 -9.77 -16.82 4.85
N TYR A 163 -8.57 -17.36 4.62
CA TYR A 163 -8.09 -17.65 3.28
C TYR A 163 -8.92 -18.79 2.65
N PRO A 164 -9.50 -18.62 1.44
CA PRO A 164 -10.36 -19.64 0.85
C PRO A 164 -9.58 -20.90 0.49
N SER A 165 -10.05 -22.07 0.93
CA SER A 165 -9.39 -23.37 0.71
C SER A 165 -9.31 -23.75 -0.77
N HIS A 166 -10.31 -23.37 -1.57
CA HIS A 166 -10.34 -23.60 -3.02
C HIS A 166 -9.45 -22.64 -3.81
N ALA A 167 -9.01 -21.53 -3.20
CA ALA A 167 -8.07 -20.56 -3.78
C ALA A 167 -6.61 -20.86 -3.41
N VAL A 168 -6.35 -22.01 -2.77
CA VAL A 168 -5.01 -22.55 -2.52
C VAL A 168 -4.49 -23.13 -3.83
N GLY A 169 -4.16 -22.25 -4.77
CA GLY A 169 -3.44 -22.45 -6.05
C GLY A 169 -3.64 -23.76 -6.79
N LYS A 170 -4.22 -23.70 -7.99
CA LYS A 170 -3.81 -24.65 -9.06
C LYS A 170 -2.32 -24.43 -9.28
N SER A 171 -1.51 -25.47 -9.21
CA SER A 171 -0.05 -25.38 -9.33
C SER A 171 0.34 -24.90 -10.73
N ALA A 172 0.44 -23.59 -10.91
CA ALA A 172 0.99 -23.01 -12.13
C ALA A 172 2.49 -23.31 -12.18
N SER A 173 3.02 -23.57 -13.37
CA SER A 173 4.47 -23.67 -13.54
C SER A 173 5.10 -22.29 -13.72
N PHE A 174 6.41 -22.17 -13.46
CA PHE A 174 7.15 -20.93 -13.78
C PHE A 174 7.03 -20.53 -15.27
N ARG A 175 6.84 -21.51 -16.16
CA ARG A 175 6.63 -21.27 -17.59
C ARG A 175 5.29 -20.57 -17.85
N ASP A 176 4.23 -20.96 -17.13
CA ASP A 176 2.91 -20.34 -17.26
C ASP A 176 2.93 -18.88 -16.79
N VAL A 177 3.64 -18.61 -15.69
CA VAL A 177 3.87 -17.24 -15.19
C VAL A 177 4.61 -16.40 -16.23
N GLY A 178 5.71 -16.92 -16.81
CA GLY A 178 6.47 -16.23 -17.84
C GLY A 178 5.64 -15.90 -19.08
N ASN A 179 4.84 -16.87 -19.55
CA ASN A 179 3.92 -16.68 -20.67
C ASN A 179 2.85 -15.62 -20.36
N GLY A 180 2.32 -15.61 -19.13
CA GLY A 180 1.35 -14.61 -18.66
C GLY A 180 1.92 -13.21 -18.69
N ILE A 181 3.12 -13.01 -18.10
CA ILE A 181 3.82 -11.73 -18.07
C ILE A 181 4.04 -11.19 -19.49
N GLN A 182 4.50 -12.03 -20.41
CA GLN A 182 4.75 -11.62 -21.80
C GLN A 182 3.47 -11.09 -22.47
N LYS A 183 2.33 -11.75 -22.26
CA LYS A 183 1.03 -11.37 -22.86
C LYS A 183 0.52 -10.02 -22.37
N VAL A 184 0.84 -9.63 -21.14
CA VAL A 184 0.36 -8.36 -20.54
C VAL A 184 1.46 -7.31 -20.40
N SER A 185 2.65 -7.56 -20.95
CA SER A 185 3.85 -6.74 -20.73
C SER A 185 3.66 -5.26 -21.08
N TRP A 186 3.02 -4.95 -22.22
CA TRP A 186 2.75 -3.56 -22.60
C TRP A 186 1.77 -2.87 -21.66
N ILE A 187 0.68 -3.55 -21.29
CA ILE A 187 -0.29 -3.02 -20.31
C ILE A 187 0.40 -2.77 -18.97
N PHE A 188 1.24 -3.71 -18.54
CA PHE A 188 2.00 -3.62 -17.30
C PHE A 188 2.98 -2.43 -17.32
N ILE A 189 3.74 -2.25 -18.40
CA ILE A 189 4.67 -1.12 -18.58
C ILE A 189 3.89 0.21 -18.55
N THR A 190 2.80 0.32 -19.30
CA THR A 190 1.98 1.54 -19.34
C THR A 190 1.41 1.89 -17.97
N ILE A 191 0.82 0.92 -17.27
CA ILE A 191 0.26 1.15 -15.92
C ILE A 191 1.37 1.53 -14.94
N THR A 192 2.53 0.88 -15.01
CA THR A 192 3.68 1.20 -14.15
C THR A 192 4.15 2.64 -14.38
N LEU A 193 4.35 3.06 -15.63
CA LEU A 193 4.80 4.41 -15.96
C LEU A 193 3.77 5.47 -15.55
N LEU A 194 2.48 5.23 -15.81
CA LEU A 194 1.41 6.12 -15.37
C LEU A 194 1.38 6.24 -13.85
N PHE A 195 1.47 5.12 -13.14
CA PHE A 195 1.44 5.10 -11.69
C PHE A 195 2.66 5.82 -11.10
N MET A 196 3.86 5.59 -11.63
CA MET A 196 5.08 6.30 -11.22
C MET A 196 4.98 7.82 -11.45
N GLY A 197 4.44 8.25 -12.60
CA GLY A 197 4.23 9.67 -12.88
C GLY A 197 3.27 10.31 -11.87
N VAL A 198 2.16 9.64 -11.58
CA VAL A 198 1.19 10.10 -10.58
C VAL A 198 1.81 10.14 -9.18
N THR A 199 2.56 9.12 -8.75
CA THR A 199 3.14 9.08 -7.41
C THR A 199 4.28 10.09 -7.22
N MET A 200 5.08 10.37 -8.24
CA MET A 200 6.07 11.46 -8.21
C MET A 200 5.40 12.83 -8.06
N LEU A 201 4.31 13.07 -8.83
CA LEU A 201 3.52 14.30 -8.72
C LEU A 201 2.92 14.43 -7.32
N TYR A 202 2.29 13.36 -6.81
CA TYR A 202 1.66 13.36 -5.48
C TYR A 202 2.68 13.56 -4.36
N GLY A 203 3.87 12.94 -4.46
CA GLY A 203 4.97 13.12 -3.50
C GLY A 203 5.47 14.55 -3.43
N SER A 204 5.66 15.20 -4.59
CA SER A 204 6.06 16.62 -4.65
C SER A 204 4.96 17.54 -4.12
N PHE A 205 3.71 17.25 -4.49
CA PHE A 205 2.53 17.95 -4.00
C PHE A 205 2.38 17.83 -2.47
N ALA A 206 2.71 16.69 -1.89
CA ALA A 206 2.59 16.44 -0.44
C ALA A 206 3.38 17.45 0.40
N ILE A 207 4.63 17.73 0.03
CA ILE A 207 5.49 18.70 0.73
C ILE A 207 4.91 20.10 0.64
N LYS A 208 4.48 20.52 -0.56
CA LYS A 208 3.88 21.85 -0.76
C LYS A 208 2.57 21.99 0.00
N LEU A 209 1.70 20.99 -0.07
CA LEU A 209 0.42 20.97 0.62
C LEU A 209 0.62 21.04 2.14
N ARG A 210 1.56 20.26 2.68
CA ARG A 210 1.86 20.24 4.12
C ARG A 210 2.25 21.63 4.64
N GLY A 211 3.01 22.39 3.86
CA GLY A 211 3.37 23.77 4.20
C GLY A 211 2.19 24.76 4.14
N ILE A 212 1.19 24.52 3.27
CA ILE A 212 0.00 25.37 3.16
C ILE A 212 -0.97 25.13 4.33
N VAL A 213 -1.23 23.86 4.69
CA VAL A 213 -2.27 23.52 5.68
C VAL A 213 -1.84 23.72 7.13
N GLY A 214 -0.54 23.78 7.41
CA GLY A 214 -0.01 24.08 8.75
C GLY A 214 -0.10 22.95 9.77
N SER A 215 -1.15 22.12 9.78
CA SER A 215 -1.30 21.01 10.74
C SER A 215 -1.28 19.60 10.12
N PRO A 216 -0.79 18.58 10.84
CA PRO A 216 -0.80 17.18 10.39
C PRO A 216 -2.20 16.61 10.14
N GLU A 217 -3.19 17.03 10.93
CA GLU A 217 -4.58 16.56 10.84
C GLU A 217 -5.25 17.08 9.56
N LEU A 218 -5.11 18.39 9.29
CA LEU A 218 -5.62 18.98 8.04
C LEU A 218 -4.87 18.44 6.83
N PHE A 219 -3.57 18.16 6.98
CA PHE A 219 -2.81 17.50 5.93
C PHE A 219 -3.39 16.12 5.62
N GLY A 220 -3.63 15.30 6.64
CA GLY A 220 -4.28 13.99 6.47
C GLY A 220 -5.65 14.09 5.82
N LEU A 221 -6.49 15.03 6.25
CA LEU A 221 -7.82 15.26 5.68
C LEU A 221 -7.75 15.59 4.18
N VAL A 222 -6.94 16.58 3.80
CA VAL A 222 -6.89 17.07 2.41
C VAL A 222 -6.14 16.10 1.50
N TYR A 223 -5.01 15.58 1.97
CA TYR A 223 -4.14 14.71 1.18
C TYR A 223 -4.72 13.29 1.00
N THR A 224 -5.49 12.79 1.98
CA THR A 224 -6.00 11.41 1.94
C THR A 224 -7.52 11.31 1.93
N ALA A 225 -8.22 11.90 2.91
CA ALA A 225 -9.63 11.63 3.12
C ALA A 225 -10.53 12.22 2.02
N LEU A 226 -10.25 13.44 1.55
CA LEU A 226 -11.01 14.02 0.44
C LEU A 226 -10.87 13.20 -0.87
N PRO A 227 -9.65 12.84 -1.34
CA PRO A 227 -9.49 11.91 -2.46
C PRO A 227 -10.07 10.51 -2.20
N ALA A 228 -10.03 10.03 -0.96
CA ALA A 228 -10.60 8.74 -0.59
C ALA A 228 -12.11 8.69 -0.75
N ILE A 229 -12.82 9.77 -0.40
CA ILE A 229 -14.28 9.87 -0.56
C ILE A 229 -14.65 9.71 -2.04
N THR A 230 -14.01 10.49 -2.93
CA THR A 230 -14.29 10.39 -4.37
C THR A 230 -13.95 9.00 -4.90
N GLY A 231 -12.80 8.43 -4.53
CA GLY A 231 -12.42 7.08 -4.92
C GLY A 231 -13.38 6.01 -4.40
N SER A 232 -13.89 6.15 -3.17
CA SER A 232 -14.84 5.19 -2.59
C SER A 232 -16.19 5.20 -3.30
N ILE A 233 -16.66 6.37 -3.73
CA ILE A 233 -17.92 6.51 -4.47
C ILE A 233 -17.77 5.96 -5.88
N VAL A 234 -16.69 6.29 -6.59
CA VAL A 234 -16.52 5.97 -8.02
C VAL A 234 -16.26 4.49 -8.26
N ARG A 235 -15.50 3.81 -7.37
CA ARG A 235 -15.03 2.43 -7.60
C ARG A 235 -16.17 1.42 -7.88
N PRO A 236 -17.26 1.34 -7.10
CA PRO A 236 -18.36 0.43 -7.40
C PRO A 236 -18.95 0.64 -8.79
N PHE A 237 -19.10 1.89 -9.26
CA PHE A 237 -19.59 2.19 -10.60
C PHE A 237 -18.62 1.70 -11.69
N SER A 238 -17.31 1.88 -11.48
CA SER A 238 -16.31 1.33 -12.41
C SER A 238 -16.39 -0.20 -12.51
N GLY A 239 -16.69 -0.88 -11.40
CA GLY A 239 -16.83 -2.35 -11.37
C GLY A 239 -18.07 -2.91 -12.06
N ILE A 240 -19.10 -2.09 -12.28
CA ILE A 240 -20.29 -2.48 -13.05
C ILE A 240 -19.96 -2.51 -14.57
N LEU A 241 -18.98 -1.72 -14.99
CA LEU A 241 -18.59 -1.57 -16.39
C LEU A 241 -17.54 -2.59 -16.86
N SER A 242 -17.07 -3.45 -15.96
CA SER A 242 -15.95 -4.39 -16.15
C SER A 242 -16.35 -5.83 -15.86
#